data_AF-A0A3N2RJX3-F1
#
_entry.id   AF-A0A3N2RJX3-F1
#
_cell.length_a   1.000
_cell.length_b   1.000
_cell.length_c   1.000
_cell.angle_alpha   90.00
_cell.angle_beta   90.00
_cell.angle_gamma   90.00
#
_symmetry.space_group_name_H-M   'P 1'
#
loop_
_entity.id
_entity.type
_entity.pdbx_description
1 polymer ?
#
loop_
_entity_poly.entity_id
_entity_poly.type
_entity_poly.pdbx_seq_one_letter_code
_entity_poly.pdbx_strand_id
1 'polypeptide(L)'
;MYKVIVERPRTGTGWTKPGRAPREPDDRRACEGMRPRGRSRKWLNENLRPLQRWLERQAGRRWDAVYSELCKGVDRRNTVQQHIHEHLRDFVAVDVLEIGGRLCVARDWGGVVALADSRCDLYVDPRNGCLMRNEAAFVDRVRKRDAHRLAAHARQAGWREGVRIVDRDVQLHRLDGIWYRIELAPVPPSRRSKRKAGIVLPGLAFDAVLHAQVGECESKRCNLYGRHDVYARRKRQLGQAELIAYRLRNGDGPDPFDPRWTAARRQRSRKSRGPLYFGEQHKEH
;
A
#
# COMPACT_ATOMS: atom_id res chain seq x y z
N MET A 1 -8.81 27.07 18.50
CA MET A 1 -8.63 26.08 17.41
C MET A 1 -7.23 26.11 16.80
N TYR A 2 -6.65 27.30 16.55
CA TYR A 2 -5.30 27.45 15.98
C TYR A 2 -4.17 26.82 16.82
N LYS A 3 -4.19 26.96 18.16
CA LYS A 3 -3.12 26.48 19.05
C LYS A 3 -2.85 24.96 18.92
N VAL A 4 -3.91 24.17 18.71
CA VAL A 4 -3.85 22.70 18.60
C VAL A 4 -3.32 22.22 17.24
N ILE A 5 -3.28 23.08 16.22
CA ILE A 5 -2.79 22.77 14.87
C ILE A 5 -1.26 22.88 14.80
N VAL A 6 -0.66 23.76 15.63
CA VAL A 6 0.75 24.20 15.51
C VAL A 6 1.68 23.54 16.56
N GLU A 7 1.15 23.07 17.68
CA GLU A 7 1.96 22.68 18.86
C GLU A 7 2.35 21.19 18.90
N ARG A 8 2.72 20.57 17.76
CA ARG A 8 3.44 19.29 17.79
C ARG A 8 4.96 19.53 17.82
N PRO A 9 5.73 18.82 18.67
CA PRO A 9 7.19 18.92 18.63
C PRO A 9 7.68 18.55 17.22
N ARG A 10 8.46 19.45 16.63
CA ARG A 10 9.01 19.30 15.28
C ARG A 10 9.75 17.97 15.19
N THR A 11 9.33 17.11 14.26
CA THR A 11 9.93 15.79 14.06
C THR A 11 10.89 15.86 12.88
N GLY A 12 12.07 15.28 13.05
CA GLY A 12 13.19 15.39 12.13
C GLY A 12 14.47 15.64 12.92
N THR A 13 15.54 14.95 12.56
CA THR A 13 16.87 15.29 13.06
C THR A 13 17.14 16.76 12.73
N GLY A 14 17.73 17.49 13.69
CA GLY A 14 18.06 18.90 13.54
C GLY A 14 18.77 19.16 12.20
N TRP A 15 18.68 20.40 11.72
CA TRP A 15 19.45 20.83 10.55
C TRP A 15 20.93 20.67 10.92
N THR A 16 21.56 19.57 10.52
CA THR A 16 23.02 19.51 10.53
C THR A 16 23.42 20.55 9.51
N LYS A 17 23.92 21.70 9.99
CA LYS A 17 24.52 22.70 9.10
C LYS A 17 25.45 21.92 8.19
N PRO A 18 25.39 22.09 6.85
CA PRO A 18 26.47 21.58 6.01
C PRO A 18 27.75 22.04 6.69
N GLY A 19 28.58 21.09 7.11
CA GLY A 19 29.83 21.41 7.78
C GLY A 19 30.53 22.48 6.96
N ARG A 20 30.99 23.55 7.64
CA ARG A 20 31.61 24.73 7.01
C ARG A 20 32.51 24.26 5.86
N ALA A 21 32.37 24.85 4.68
CA ALA A 21 33.28 24.57 3.59
C ALA A 21 34.72 24.74 4.11
N PRO A 22 35.62 23.76 3.91
CA PRO A 22 37.03 23.89 4.28
C PRO A 22 37.56 25.21 3.74
N ARG A 23 38.10 26.05 4.63
CA ARG A 23 38.59 27.39 4.25
C ARG A 23 39.94 27.29 3.54
N GLU A 24 40.69 26.23 3.84
CA GLU A 24 42.00 25.91 3.29
C GLU A 24 41.95 24.65 2.40
N PRO A 25 42.82 24.55 1.37
CA PRO A 25 42.84 23.41 0.44
C PRO A 25 43.12 22.06 1.11
N ASP A 26 43.93 22.05 2.18
CA ASP A 26 44.36 20.83 2.89
C ASP A 26 43.31 20.26 3.85
N ASP A 27 42.30 21.05 4.23
CA ASP A 27 41.19 20.59 5.07
C ASP A 27 40.10 19.84 4.26
N ARG A 28 40.32 19.64 2.95
CA ARG A 28 39.39 18.91 2.08
C ARG A 28 39.57 17.42 2.26
N ARG A 29 38.47 16.70 2.52
CA ARG A 29 38.49 15.23 2.55
C ARG A 29 38.83 14.72 1.15
N ALA A 30 39.78 13.79 1.06
CA ALA A 30 40.24 13.20 -0.21
C ALA A 30 39.12 12.55 -1.04
N CYS A 31 38.01 12.16 -0.40
CA CYS A 31 36.82 11.62 -1.06
C CYS A 31 35.55 12.15 -0.37
N GLU A 32 34.66 12.76 -1.14
CA GLU A 32 33.29 13.09 -0.71
C GLU A 32 32.30 12.28 -1.55
N GLY A 33 31.31 11.66 -0.89
CA GLY A 33 30.22 10.99 -1.61
C GLY A 33 29.33 12.00 -2.31
N MET A 34 28.76 11.66 -3.48
CA MET A 34 27.88 12.53 -4.28
C MET A 34 26.57 13.00 -3.59
N ARG A 35 26.34 12.60 -2.34
CA ARG A 35 25.14 13.00 -1.59
C ARG A 35 25.31 14.44 -1.08
N PRO A 36 24.34 15.34 -1.32
CA PRO A 36 24.43 16.72 -0.85
C PRO A 36 24.73 16.79 0.65
N ARG A 37 25.69 17.62 1.04
CA ARG A 37 25.99 17.95 2.45
C ARG A 37 24.76 18.66 3.03
N GLY A 38 23.96 17.93 3.80
CA GLY A 38 22.73 18.43 4.41
C GLY A 38 21.53 18.37 3.46
N ARG A 39 20.53 17.57 3.83
CA ARG A 39 19.17 17.72 3.29
C ARG A 39 18.36 18.43 4.36
N SER A 40 17.67 19.51 4.01
CA SER A 40 16.60 20.02 4.88
C SER A 40 15.53 18.94 4.97
N ARG A 41 15.54 18.18 6.08
CA ARG A 41 14.48 17.22 6.41
C ARG A 41 13.46 17.84 7.37
N LYS A 42 13.52 19.15 7.57
CA LYS A 42 12.55 19.88 8.39
C LYS A 42 11.28 20.05 7.56
N TRP A 43 10.26 19.27 7.90
CA TRP A 43 8.92 19.41 7.36
C TRP A 43 8.04 20.05 8.44
N LEU A 44 7.13 20.94 8.03
CA LEU A 44 6.10 21.46 8.92
C LEU A 44 5.15 20.29 9.22
N ASN A 45 5.12 19.84 10.47
CA ASN A 45 4.27 18.74 10.94
C ASN A 45 2.98 19.33 11.54
N GLU A 46 2.12 19.86 10.67
CA GLU A 46 0.87 20.48 11.10
C GLU A 46 -0.20 19.40 11.36
N ASN A 47 -0.90 19.51 12.49
CA ASN A 47 -2.01 18.62 12.79
C ASN A 47 -3.28 19.13 12.10
N LEU A 48 -3.53 18.66 10.88
CA LEU A 48 -4.67 19.10 10.05
C LEU A 48 -6.00 18.39 10.38
N ARG A 49 -5.98 17.37 11.24
CA ARG A 49 -7.19 16.62 11.61
C ARG A 49 -8.30 17.47 12.24
N PRO A 50 -8.02 18.46 13.11
CA PRO A 50 -9.04 19.36 13.64
C PRO A 50 -9.71 20.21 12.55
N LEU A 51 -8.93 20.69 11.57
CA LEU A 51 -9.45 21.44 10.42
C LEU A 51 -10.37 20.55 9.57
N GLN A 52 -9.91 19.34 9.24
CA GLN A 52 -10.72 18.37 8.49
C GLN A 52 -12.07 18.10 9.19
N ARG A 53 -12.06 17.76 10.48
CA ARG A 53 -13.29 17.50 11.25
C ARG A 53 -14.21 18.71 11.35
N TRP A 54 -13.66 19.91 11.35
CA TRP A 54 -14.47 21.12 11.34
C TRP A 54 -15.13 21.31 9.98
N LEU A 55 -14.38 21.19 8.87
CA LEU A 55 -14.91 21.28 7.50
C LEU A 55 -16.01 20.24 7.24
N GLU A 56 -15.81 18.98 7.68
CA GLU A 56 -16.80 17.91 7.54
C GLU A 56 -18.12 18.19 8.27
N ARG A 57 -18.08 18.99 9.35
CA ARG A 57 -19.27 19.44 10.09
C ARG A 57 -19.98 20.61 9.41
N GLN A 58 -19.30 21.35 8.54
CA GLN A 58 -19.89 22.46 7.78
C GLN A 58 -20.53 22.01 6.46
N ALA A 59 -20.53 20.71 6.15
CA ALA A 59 -21.20 20.17 4.98
C ALA A 59 -22.69 20.56 4.97
N GLY A 60 -23.18 21.05 3.83
CA GLY A 60 -24.52 21.60 3.62
C GLY A 60 -24.60 23.13 3.70
N ARG A 61 -23.58 23.82 4.21
CA ARG A 61 -23.54 25.30 4.27
C ARG A 61 -22.90 25.88 3.00
N ARG A 62 -23.24 27.13 2.68
CA ARG A 62 -22.60 27.89 1.59
C ARG A 62 -21.11 28.05 1.85
N TRP A 63 -20.29 27.74 0.85
CA TRP A 63 -18.84 27.78 0.93
C TRP A 63 -18.32 29.16 1.33
N ASP A 64 -18.85 30.24 0.76
CA ASP A 64 -18.40 31.61 1.06
C ASP A 64 -18.52 31.97 2.54
N ALA A 65 -19.61 31.52 3.19
CA ALA A 65 -19.82 31.74 4.62
C ALA A 65 -18.84 30.92 5.46
N VAL A 66 -18.61 29.65 5.09
CA VAL A 66 -17.65 28.77 5.76
C VAL A 66 -16.22 29.30 5.60
N TYR A 67 -15.85 29.73 4.41
CA TYR A 67 -14.54 30.29 4.11
C TYR A 67 -14.33 31.62 4.85
N SER A 68 -15.34 32.48 4.93
CA SER A 68 -15.27 33.72 5.69
C SER A 68 -15.12 33.48 7.20
N GLU A 69 -15.83 32.50 7.74
CA GLU A 69 -15.73 32.08 9.15
C GLU A 69 -14.33 31.53 9.47
N LEU A 70 -13.77 30.72 8.56
CA LEU A 70 -12.41 30.22 8.67
C LEU A 70 -11.39 31.38 8.67
N CYS A 71 -11.50 32.31 7.72
CA CYS A 71 -10.61 33.48 7.61
C CYS A 71 -10.66 34.39 8.84
N LYS A 72 -11.79 34.47 9.55
CA LYS A 72 -11.89 35.22 10.82
C LYS A 72 -11.11 34.55 11.95
N GLY A 73 -10.99 33.22 11.93
CA GLY A 73 -10.26 32.44 12.94
C GLY A 73 -8.77 32.24 12.65
N VAL A 74 -8.29 32.62 11.47
CA VAL A 74 -6.96 32.32 10.94
C VAL A 74 -6.35 33.60 10.33
N ASP A 75 -5.34 34.17 10.97
CA ASP A 75 -4.66 35.40 10.50
C ASP A 75 -3.64 35.09 9.38
N ARG A 76 -3.92 35.57 8.18
CA ARG A 76 -3.08 35.36 6.98
C ARG A 76 -1.67 35.95 7.08
N ARG A 77 -1.39 36.83 8.06
CA ARG A 77 -0.05 37.40 8.29
C ARG A 77 0.92 36.43 8.98
N ASN A 78 0.41 35.31 9.49
CA ASN A 78 1.21 34.25 10.09
C ASN A 78 1.54 33.17 9.05
N THR A 79 2.82 32.86 8.87
CA THR A 79 3.33 31.88 7.90
C THR A 79 2.78 30.48 8.11
N VAL A 80 2.48 30.08 9.34
CA VAL A 80 1.82 28.80 9.66
C VAL A 80 0.36 28.82 9.20
N GLN A 81 -0.29 29.98 9.28
CA GLN A 81 -1.68 30.16 8.90
C GLN A 81 -1.86 30.29 7.38
N GLN A 82 -0.85 30.78 6.66
CA GLN A 82 -0.80 30.69 5.20
C GLN A 82 -0.76 29.24 4.71
N HIS A 83 -0.03 28.34 5.39
CA HIS A 83 0.05 26.92 5.03
C HIS A 83 -1.31 26.19 5.20
N ILE A 84 -2.14 26.63 6.15
CA ILE A 84 -3.51 26.13 6.29
C ILE A 84 -4.33 26.35 5.01
N HIS A 85 -4.16 27.51 4.35
CA HIS A 85 -4.85 27.81 3.08
C HIS A 85 -4.39 26.91 1.93
N GLU A 86 -3.11 26.54 1.89
CA GLU A 86 -2.60 25.55 0.93
C GLU A 86 -3.26 24.20 1.16
N HIS A 87 -3.38 23.78 2.42
CA HIS A 87 -4.03 22.52 2.80
C HIS A 87 -5.55 22.49 2.57
N LEU A 88 -6.23 23.62 2.46
CA LEU A 88 -7.65 23.62 2.12
C LEU A 88 -7.93 22.99 0.77
N ARG A 89 -7.03 23.15 -0.21
CA ARG A 89 -7.12 22.48 -1.52
C ARG A 89 -6.88 20.98 -1.45
N ASP A 90 -6.30 20.48 -0.35
CA ASP A 90 -6.14 19.05 -0.13
C ASP A 90 -7.44 18.40 0.39
N PHE A 91 -8.31 19.18 1.06
CA PHE A 91 -9.55 18.69 1.66
C PHE A 91 -10.81 19.02 0.84
N VAL A 92 -10.85 20.19 0.22
CA VAL A 92 -12.03 20.73 -0.49
C VAL A 92 -11.67 20.99 -1.94
N ALA A 93 -12.41 20.34 -2.86
CA ALA A 93 -12.39 20.70 -4.27
C ALA A 93 -13.31 21.91 -4.50
N VAL A 94 -12.73 23.09 -4.68
CA VAL A 94 -13.49 24.34 -4.92
C VAL A 94 -13.82 24.49 -6.40
N ASP A 95 -12.83 24.26 -7.27
CA ASP A 95 -12.97 24.42 -8.72
C ASP A 95 -13.58 23.16 -9.36
N VAL A 96 -14.87 22.96 -9.11
CA VAL A 96 -15.66 21.85 -9.65
C VAL A 96 -16.40 22.30 -10.90
N LEU A 97 -16.28 21.52 -11.96
CA LEU A 97 -16.91 21.76 -13.26
C LEU A 97 -17.89 20.62 -13.56
N GLU A 98 -19.02 20.94 -14.19
CA GLU A 98 -19.93 19.92 -14.71
C GLU A 98 -19.66 19.70 -16.20
N ILE A 99 -19.21 18.50 -16.57
CA ILE A 99 -18.92 18.13 -17.96
C ILE A 99 -19.70 16.85 -18.29
N GLY A 100 -20.64 16.94 -19.22
CA GLY A 100 -21.44 15.78 -19.67
C GLY A 100 -22.25 15.11 -18.55
N GLY A 101 -22.80 15.91 -17.62
CA GLY A 101 -23.58 15.41 -16.48
C GLY A 101 -22.75 14.77 -15.37
N ARG A 102 -21.42 14.89 -15.42
CA ARG A 102 -20.50 14.44 -14.37
C ARG A 102 -19.76 15.63 -13.76
N LEU A 103 -19.65 15.60 -12.43
CA LEU A 103 -18.80 16.55 -11.72
C LEU A 103 -17.34 16.16 -11.87
N CYS A 104 -16.52 17.12 -12.25
CA CYS A 104 -15.10 16.98 -12.52
C CYS A 104 -14.32 18.07 -11.80
N VAL A 105 -13.06 17.80 -11.49
CA VAL A 105 -12.14 18.72 -10.82
C VAL A 105 -10.90 18.87 -11.69
N ALA A 106 -10.47 20.10 -11.90
CA ALA A 106 -9.18 20.37 -12.53
C ALA A 106 -8.05 20.05 -11.53
N ARG A 107 -7.09 19.23 -11.95
CA ARG A 107 -5.88 18.99 -11.17
C ARG A 107 -4.81 20.00 -11.54
N ASP A 108 -4.01 20.40 -10.55
CA ASP A 108 -2.83 21.28 -10.76
C ASP A 108 -1.89 20.70 -11.83
N TRP A 109 -1.83 19.37 -11.93
CA TRP A 109 -1.08 18.63 -12.94
C TRP A 109 -1.91 17.43 -13.43
N GLY A 110 -1.97 17.20 -14.75
CA GLY A 110 -2.57 15.99 -15.33
C GLY A 110 -4.05 16.08 -15.76
N GLY A 111 -4.57 17.29 -15.98
CA GLY A 111 -5.87 17.49 -16.63
C GLY A 111 -7.08 17.41 -15.69
N VAL A 112 -8.25 17.16 -16.29
CA VAL A 112 -9.55 17.11 -15.60
C VAL A 112 -9.87 15.68 -15.19
N VAL A 113 -10.25 15.48 -13.93
CA VAL A 113 -10.59 14.16 -13.38
C VAL A 113 -11.98 14.17 -12.77
N ALA A 114 -12.68 13.04 -12.83
CA ALA A 114 -13.98 12.89 -12.18
C ALA A 114 -13.86 13.18 -10.67
N LEU A 115 -14.87 13.84 -10.10
CA LEU A 115 -14.88 14.20 -8.69
C LEU A 115 -14.74 12.97 -7.78
N ALA A 116 -15.34 11.84 -8.15
CA ALA A 116 -15.23 10.57 -7.42
C ALA A 116 -13.79 10.04 -7.30
N ASP A 117 -12.92 10.38 -8.25
CA ASP A 117 -11.50 10.02 -8.26
C ASP A 117 -10.60 11.14 -7.70
N SER A 118 -11.19 12.24 -7.22
CA SER A 118 -10.47 13.31 -6.57
C SER A 118 -9.93 12.87 -5.21
N ARG A 119 -8.82 13.49 -4.81
CA ARG A 119 -8.25 13.32 -3.47
C ARG A 119 -9.04 14.05 -2.38
N CYS A 120 -9.98 14.92 -2.74
CA CYS A 120 -10.73 15.75 -1.80
C CYS A 120 -11.94 14.99 -1.24
N ASP A 121 -12.12 15.02 0.08
CA ASP A 121 -13.27 14.41 0.77
C ASP A 121 -14.52 15.32 0.71
N LEU A 122 -14.32 16.61 0.46
CA LEU A 122 -15.36 17.61 0.31
C LEU A 122 -15.24 18.32 -1.04
N TYR A 123 -16.34 18.88 -1.51
CA TYR A 123 -16.36 19.68 -2.73
C TYR A 123 -17.38 20.80 -2.64
N VAL A 124 -17.20 21.85 -3.44
CA VAL A 124 -18.21 22.90 -3.60
C VAL A 124 -19.09 22.53 -4.78
N ASP A 125 -20.39 22.41 -4.56
CA ASP A 125 -21.33 22.14 -5.65
C ASP A 125 -21.40 23.37 -6.56
N PRO A 126 -21.08 23.23 -7.86
CA PRO A 126 -21.04 24.38 -8.78
C PRO A 126 -22.41 25.03 -8.99
N ARG A 127 -23.52 24.34 -8.66
CA ARG A 127 -24.88 24.83 -8.92
C ARG A 127 -25.39 25.77 -7.84
N ASN A 128 -25.03 25.51 -6.57
CA ASN A 128 -25.57 26.23 -5.41
C ASN A 128 -24.47 26.84 -4.51
N GLY A 129 -23.19 26.50 -4.74
CA GLY A 129 -22.06 26.98 -3.94
C GLY A 129 -22.00 26.39 -2.53
N CYS A 130 -22.72 25.31 -2.25
CA CYS A 130 -22.70 24.64 -0.96
C CYS A 130 -21.54 23.65 -0.85
N LEU A 131 -20.95 23.56 0.33
CA LEU A 131 -19.94 22.56 0.65
C LEU A 131 -20.61 21.19 0.83
N MET A 132 -20.28 20.22 0.01
CA MET A 132 -20.86 18.88 -0.01
C MET A 132 -19.82 17.80 0.26
N ARG A 133 -20.28 16.63 0.70
CA ARG A 133 -19.43 15.46 0.93
C ARG A 133 -19.26 14.66 -0.36
N ASN A 134 -18.02 14.29 -0.65
CA ASN A 134 -17.70 13.39 -1.74
C ASN A 134 -17.79 11.94 -1.26
N GLU A 135 -19.02 11.45 -1.07
CA GLU A 135 -19.30 10.10 -0.55
C GLU A 135 -18.63 9.00 -1.39
N ALA A 136 -18.61 9.18 -2.72
CA ALA A 136 -17.97 8.22 -3.63
C ALA A 136 -16.46 8.10 -3.37
N ALA A 137 -15.75 9.23 -3.29
CA ALA A 137 -14.32 9.21 -2.99
C ALA A 137 -14.04 8.70 -1.57
N PHE A 138 -14.89 9.04 -0.60
CA PHE A 138 -14.76 8.54 0.77
C PHE A 138 -14.84 7.02 0.84
N VAL A 139 -15.87 6.42 0.23
CA VAL A 139 -16.08 4.97 0.21
C VAL A 139 -14.90 4.26 -0.48
N ASP A 140 -14.45 4.77 -1.62
CA ASP A 140 -13.31 4.20 -2.34
C ASP A 140 -12.01 4.30 -1.54
N ARG A 141 -11.76 5.42 -0.86
CA ARG A 141 -10.57 5.62 -0.01
C ARG A 141 -10.57 4.68 1.19
N VAL A 142 -11.73 4.48 1.84
CA VAL A 142 -11.87 3.51 2.94
C VAL A 142 -11.56 2.10 2.42
N ARG A 143 -12.13 1.71 1.28
CA ARG A 143 -11.85 0.42 0.63
C ARG A 143 -10.36 0.24 0.33
N LYS A 144 -9.71 1.23 -0.28
CA LYS A 144 -8.28 1.22 -0.60
C LYS A 144 -7.41 1.12 0.66
N ARG A 145 -7.75 1.86 1.72
CA ARG A 145 -7.05 1.81 3.01
C ARG A 145 -7.15 0.44 3.65
N ASP A 146 -8.34 -0.17 3.65
CA ASP A 146 -8.54 -1.50 4.24
C ASP A 146 -7.82 -2.58 3.42
N ALA A 147 -7.86 -2.48 2.09
CA ALA A 147 -7.08 -3.35 1.20
C ALA A 147 -5.57 -3.21 1.44
N HIS A 148 -5.08 -1.98 1.62
CA HIS A 148 -3.68 -1.71 1.94
C HIS A 148 -3.29 -2.29 3.32
N ARG A 149 -4.11 -2.07 4.36
CA ARG A 149 -3.88 -2.63 5.70
C ARG A 149 -3.78 -4.15 5.64
N LEU A 150 -4.69 -4.78 4.90
CA LEU A 150 -4.71 -6.22 4.73
C LEU A 150 -3.48 -6.72 3.95
N ALA A 151 -3.06 -6.00 2.91
CA ALA A 151 -1.82 -6.28 2.18
C ALA A 151 -0.58 -6.15 3.07
N ALA A 152 -0.51 -5.11 3.91
CA ALA A 152 0.60 -4.90 4.83
C ALA A 152 0.67 -6.01 5.89
N HIS A 153 -0.48 -6.41 6.46
CA HIS A 153 -0.56 -7.54 7.37
C HIS A 153 -0.14 -8.85 6.69
N ALA A 154 -0.60 -9.08 5.45
CA ALA A 154 -0.20 -10.25 4.67
C ALA A 154 1.33 -10.29 4.43
N ARG A 155 1.95 -9.15 4.09
CA ARG A 155 3.41 -9.03 3.95
C ARG A 155 4.14 -9.30 5.26
N GLN A 156 3.66 -8.75 6.38
CA GLN A 156 4.26 -8.99 7.70
C GLN A 156 4.16 -10.47 8.11
N ALA A 157 3.05 -11.12 7.76
CA ALA A 157 2.86 -12.56 7.97
C ALA A 157 3.61 -13.44 6.94
N GLY A 158 4.40 -12.85 6.02
CA GLY A 158 5.10 -13.58 4.97
C GLY A 158 4.18 -14.27 3.95
N TRP A 159 2.90 -13.90 3.91
CA TRP A 159 1.93 -14.48 2.99
C TRP A 159 2.28 -14.09 1.55
N ARG A 160 2.40 -15.11 0.71
CA ARG A 160 2.60 -14.98 -0.74
C ARG A 160 1.50 -15.77 -1.43
N GLU A 161 0.83 -15.12 -2.38
CA GLU A 161 -0.23 -15.75 -3.16
C GLU A 161 0.35 -16.97 -3.89
N GLY A 162 -0.34 -18.11 -3.80
CA GLY A 162 0.12 -19.33 -4.46
C GLY A 162 1.35 -19.98 -3.83
N VAL A 163 1.84 -19.57 -2.65
CA VAL A 163 2.98 -20.21 -1.98
C VAL A 163 2.66 -20.59 -0.53
N ARG A 164 2.86 -21.84 -0.15
CA ARG A 164 2.73 -22.32 1.24
C ARG A 164 4.04 -22.94 1.71
N ILE A 165 4.56 -22.45 2.82
CA ILE A 165 5.76 -23.00 3.45
C ILE A 165 5.28 -24.09 4.41
N VAL A 166 5.58 -25.36 4.09
CA VAL A 166 5.24 -26.51 4.95
C VAL A 166 6.37 -26.76 5.93
N ASP A 167 7.61 -26.63 5.45
CA ASP A 167 8.83 -26.82 6.23
C ASP A 167 9.96 -25.95 5.62
N ARG A 168 11.13 -25.91 6.27
CA ARG A 168 12.33 -25.20 5.81
C ARG A 168 12.73 -25.57 4.38
N ASP A 169 12.59 -26.85 4.04
CA ASP A 169 13.03 -27.42 2.76
C ASP A 169 11.84 -27.89 1.89
N VAL A 170 10.59 -27.61 2.31
CA VAL A 170 9.40 -28.01 1.57
C VAL A 170 8.44 -26.83 1.42
N GLN A 171 8.21 -26.43 0.17
CA GLN A 171 7.22 -25.41 -0.18
C GLN A 171 6.20 -25.98 -1.16
N LEU A 172 4.95 -25.49 -1.09
CA LEU A 172 3.92 -25.79 -2.07
C LEU A 172 3.69 -24.54 -2.92
N HIS A 173 3.76 -24.67 -4.24
CA HIS A 173 3.59 -23.56 -5.17
C HIS A 173 2.45 -23.85 -6.12
N ARG A 174 1.62 -22.84 -6.39
CA ARG A 174 0.60 -22.86 -7.43
C ARG A 174 1.21 -22.30 -8.71
N LEU A 175 1.38 -23.16 -9.71
CA LEU A 175 1.93 -22.83 -11.03
C LEU A 175 0.87 -23.22 -12.06
N ASP A 176 0.43 -22.26 -12.89
CA ASP A 176 -0.61 -22.45 -13.91
C ASP A 176 -1.87 -23.13 -13.36
N GLY A 177 -2.35 -22.64 -12.21
CA GLY A 177 -3.54 -23.18 -11.53
C GLY A 177 -3.33 -24.53 -10.83
N ILE A 178 -2.17 -25.18 -10.94
CA ILE A 178 -1.91 -26.50 -10.34
C ILE A 178 -0.95 -26.37 -9.17
N TRP A 179 -1.26 -27.04 -8.06
CA TRP A 179 -0.36 -27.07 -6.90
C TRP A 179 0.71 -28.16 -7.03
N TYR A 180 1.96 -27.75 -6.81
CA TYR A 180 3.14 -28.60 -6.79
C TYR A 180 3.80 -28.56 -5.42
N ARG A 181 4.27 -29.71 -4.96
CA ARG A 181 5.26 -29.83 -3.89
C ARG A 181 6.64 -29.60 -4.48
N ILE A 182 7.36 -28.65 -3.89
CA ILE A 182 8.73 -28.29 -4.22
C ILE A 182 9.62 -28.66 -3.04
N GLU A 183 10.57 -29.55 -3.30
CA GLU A 183 11.64 -29.87 -2.35
C GLU A 183 12.85 -28.99 -2.66
N LEU A 184 13.27 -28.22 -1.66
CA LEU A 184 14.40 -27.31 -1.75
C LEU A 184 15.67 -27.99 -1.25
N ALA A 185 16.80 -27.64 -1.86
CA ALA A 185 18.11 -28.05 -1.41
C ALA A 185 19.07 -26.85 -1.44
N PRO A 186 20.12 -26.82 -0.59
CA PRO A 186 21.10 -25.76 -0.61
C PRO A 186 21.87 -25.76 -1.94
N VAL A 187 22.16 -24.57 -2.46
CA VAL A 187 22.97 -24.39 -3.67
C VAL A 187 24.37 -24.96 -3.44
N PRO A 188 24.85 -25.89 -4.27
CA PRO A 188 26.20 -26.41 -4.11
C PRO A 188 27.24 -25.30 -4.34
N PRO A 189 28.32 -25.26 -3.54
CA PRO A 189 29.34 -24.24 -3.69
C PRO A 189 30.00 -24.35 -5.07
N SER A 190 30.33 -23.21 -5.66
CA SER A 190 31.10 -23.14 -6.89
C SER A 190 32.48 -23.78 -6.70
N ARG A 191 32.92 -24.64 -7.62
CA ARG A 191 34.19 -25.35 -7.51
C ARG A 191 35.24 -24.72 -8.41
N ARG A 192 36.45 -24.48 -7.89
CA ARG A 192 37.58 -24.06 -8.74
C ARG A 192 37.99 -25.21 -9.66
N SER A 193 38.19 -24.92 -10.94
CA SER A 193 38.71 -25.88 -11.91
C SER A 193 40.13 -26.27 -11.52
N LYS A 194 40.37 -27.58 -11.35
CA LYS A 194 41.74 -28.10 -11.14
C LYS A 194 42.60 -28.01 -12.40
N ARG A 195 41.98 -27.94 -13.59
CA ARG A 195 42.65 -27.97 -14.90
C ARG A 195 43.09 -26.59 -15.40
N LYS A 196 42.47 -25.51 -14.89
CA LYS A 196 42.77 -24.13 -15.29
C LYS A 196 42.65 -23.21 -14.07
N ALA A 197 43.76 -22.61 -13.66
CA ALA A 197 43.80 -21.63 -12.58
C ALA A 197 42.90 -20.43 -12.90
N GLY A 198 42.17 -19.93 -11.90
CA GLY A 198 41.27 -18.78 -12.04
C GLY A 198 39.86 -19.08 -12.56
N ILE A 199 39.59 -20.27 -13.09
CA ILE A 199 38.24 -20.65 -13.55
C ILE A 199 37.43 -21.25 -12.40
N VAL A 200 36.30 -20.62 -12.09
CA VAL A 200 35.29 -21.12 -11.15
C VAL A 200 34.17 -21.79 -11.94
N LEU A 201 33.98 -23.09 -11.73
CA LEU A 201 32.87 -23.85 -12.30
C LEU A 201 31.64 -23.69 -11.40
N PRO A 202 30.47 -23.34 -11.97
CA PRO A 202 29.23 -23.32 -11.20
C PRO A 202 28.92 -24.73 -10.68
N GLY A 203 28.23 -24.80 -9.53
CA GLY A 203 27.69 -26.06 -9.07
C GLY A 203 26.66 -26.57 -10.08
N LEU A 204 26.85 -27.78 -10.62
CA LEU A 204 26.01 -28.40 -11.67
C LEU A 204 24.58 -28.77 -11.20
N ALA A 205 24.05 -28.09 -10.19
CA ALA A 205 22.67 -28.28 -9.80
C ALA A 205 21.72 -27.69 -10.85
N PHE A 206 20.59 -28.36 -11.05
CA PHE A 206 19.53 -27.93 -11.96
C PHE A 206 18.29 -27.61 -11.14
N ASP A 207 17.67 -26.45 -11.38
CA ASP A 207 16.45 -26.05 -10.71
C ASP A 207 15.22 -26.59 -11.46
N ALA A 208 14.48 -27.49 -10.80
CA ALA A 208 13.34 -28.20 -11.38
C ALA A 208 12.10 -27.31 -11.64
N VAL A 209 12.08 -26.07 -11.17
CA VAL A 209 10.96 -25.13 -11.36
C VAL A 209 11.33 -24.05 -12.38
N LEU A 210 12.56 -23.53 -12.31
CA LEU A 210 13.08 -22.55 -13.27
C LEU A 210 13.57 -23.18 -14.58
N HIS A 211 13.72 -24.51 -14.61
CA HIS A 211 14.29 -25.27 -15.73
C HIS A 211 15.65 -24.72 -16.18
N ALA A 212 16.49 -24.34 -15.23
CA ALA A 212 17.78 -23.67 -15.48
C ALA A 212 18.88 -24.19 -14.56
N GLN A 213 20.14 -24.04 -14.98
CA GLN A 213 21.28 -24.36 -14.12
C GLN A 213 21.42 -23.36 -12.97
N VAL A 214 21.81 -23.86 -11.80
CA VAL A 214 22.01 -23.09 -10.59
C VAL A 214 23.30 -22.28 -10.71
N GLY A 215 23.18 -21.10 -11.33
CA GLY A 215 24.27 -20.15 -11.56
C GLY A 215 23.82 -18.86 -12.26
N GLU A 216 22.68 -18.89 -12.96
CA GLU A 216 22.25 -17.77 -13.81
C GLU A 216 21.66 -16.56 -13.08
N CYS A 217 20.93 -16.74 -11.96
CA CYS A 217 20.33 -15.60 -11.26
C CYS A 217 19.90 -15.92 -9.81
N GLU A 218 20.61 -15.36 -8.83
CA GLU A 218 20.22 -15.40 -7.41
C GLU A 218 18.88 -14.69 -7.15
N SER A 219 18.60 -13.61 -7.87
CA SER A 219 17.40 -12.79 -7.71
C SER A 219 16.12 -13.56 -8.07
N LYS A 220 16.14 -14.43 -9.09
CA LYS A 220 15.00 -15.28 -9.46
C LYS A 220 14.65 -16.26 -8.34
N ARG A 221 15.65 -16.88 -7.71
CA ARG A 221 15.45 -17.83 -6.58
C ARG A 221 14.99 -17.12 -5.31
N CYS A 222 15.57 -15.95 -5.00
CA CYS A 222 15.09 -15.09 -3.93
C CYS A 222 13.60 -14.75 -4.09
N ASN A 223 13.20 -14.33 -5.29
CA ASN A 223 11.82 -13.99 -5.56
C ASN A 223 10.90 -15.20 -5.49
N LEU A 224 11.33 -16.38 -5.93
CA LEU A 224 10.49 -17.57 -5.99
C LEU A 224 10.38 -18.28 -4.64
N TYR A 225 11.51 -18.57 -3.98
CA TYR A 225 11.58 -19.35 -2.74
C TYR A 225 11.68 -18.50 -1.47
N GLY A 226 11.89 -17.19 -1.59
CA GLY A 226 12.18 -16.30 -0.46
C GLY A 226 13.63 -16.36 0.03
N ARG A 227 14.48 -17.14 -0.66
CA ARG A 227 15.87 -17.45 -0.28
C ARG A 227 16.75 -17.58 -1.53
N HIS A 228 17.98 -17.03 -1.52
CA HIS A 228 18.93 -17.12 -2.64
C HIS A 228 19.80 -18.38 -2.59
N ASP A 229 19.99 -18.93 -1.37
CA ASP A 229 20.89 -20.02 -1.04
C ASP A 229 20.28 -21.41 -1.30
N VAL A 230 19.06 -21.48 -1.85
CA VAL A 230 18.34 -22.72 -2.16
C VAL A 230 17.91 -22.77 -3.63
N TYR A 231 17.75 -23.99 -4.14
CA TYR A 231 17.16 -24.28 -5.45
C TYR A 231 16.11 -25.40 -5.33
N ALA A 232 15.19 -25.50 -6.30
CA ALA A 232 14.26 -26.62 -6.34
C ALA A 232 14.95 -27.89 -6.85
N ARG A 233 15.20 -28.83 -5.94
CA ARG A 233 15.73 -30.16 -6.27
C ARG A 233 14.68 -31.01 -6.98
N ARG A 234 13.42 -30.90 -6.55
CA ARG A 234 12.33 -31.72 -7.08
C ARG A 234 11.03 -30.92 -7.12
N LYS A 235 10.27 -31.10 -8.20
CA LYS A 235 8.91 -30.60 -8.39
C LYS A 235 7.99 -31.80 -8.61
N ARG A 236 6.94 -31.95 -7.80
CA ARG A 236 5.94 -33.02 -7.93
C ARG A 236 4.54 -32.44 -7.81
N GLN A 237 3.63 -32.83 -8.68
CA GLN A 237 2.22 -32.42 -8.57
C GLN A 237 1.58 -33.04 -7.33
N LEU A 238 0.78 -32.25 -6.61
CA LEU A 238 0.03 -32.72 -5.44
C LEU A 238 -1.17 -33.57 -5.88
N GLY A 239 -1.34 -34.72 -5.25
CA GLY A 239 -2.51 -35.57 -5.43
C GLY A 239 -3.74 -35.03 -4.68
N GLN A 240 -4.93 -35.57 -4.97
CA GLN A 240 -6.19 -35.14 -4.36
C GLN A 240 -6.18 -35.24 -2.83
N ALA A 241 -5.64 -36.33 -2.27
CA ALA A 241 -5.52 -36.50 -0.82
C ALA A 241 -4.64 -35.40 -0.17
N GLU A 242 -3.55 -35.03 -0.83
CA GLU A 242 -2.64 -33.98 -0.34
C GLU A 242 -3.29 -32.59 -0.47
N LEU A 243 -4.02 -32.33 -1.56
CA LEU A 243 -4.81 -31.10 -1.72
C LEU A 243 -5.83 -30.95 -0.59
N ILE A 244 -6.52 -32.03 -0.21
CA ILE A 244 -7.46 -32.03 0.91
C ILE A 244 -6.72 -31.77 2.24
N ALA A 245 -5.60 -32.47 2.49
CA ALA A 245 -4.82 -32.33 3.72
C ALA A 245 -4.33 -30.88 3.93
N TYR A 246 -3.83 -30.24 2.87
CA TYR A 246 -3.38 -28.84 2.92
C TYR A 246 -4.50 -27.82 2.69
N ARG A 247 -5.75 -28.28 2.49
CA ARG A 247 -6.94 -27.46 2.16
C ARG A 247 -6.72 -26.57 0.93
N LEU A 248 -6.03 -27.09 -0.08
CA LEU A 248 -5.74 -26.43 -1.35
C LEU A 248 -6.73 -26.88 -2.43
N ARG A 249 -6.85 -26.08 -3.50
CA ARG A 249 -7.64 -26.42 -4.70
C ARG A 249 -6.87 -26.01 -5.95
N ASN A 250 -6.92 -26.87 -6.97
CA ASN A 250 -6.45 -26.51 -8.31
C ASN A 250 -7.46 -25.56 -8.98
N GLY A 251 -6.96 -24.77 -9.93
CA GLY A 251 -7.67 -23.74 -10.67
C GLY A 251 -7.17 -22.33 -10.35
N ASP A 252 -7.59 -21.39 -11.21
CA ASP A 252 -7.21 -19.97 -11.14
C ASP A 252 -8.09 -19.16 -10.18
N GLY A 253 -8.91 -19.84 -9.39
CA GLY A 253 -9.73 -19.21 -8.37
C GLY A 253 -8.91 -18.49 -7.30
N PRO A 254 -9.50 -17.56 -6.53
CA PRO A 254 -8.81 -16.89 -5.44
C PRO A 254 -8.28 -17.93 -4.44
N ASP A 255 -7.05 -17.70 -3.97
CA ASP A 255 -6.40 -18.59 -3.01
C ASP A 255 -7.28 -18.73 -1.76
N PRO A 256 -7.65 -19.96 -1.34
CA PRO A 256 -8.56 -20.18 -0.20
C PRO A 256 -8.09 -19.55 1.11
N PHE A 257 -6.78 -19.31 1.24
CA PHE A 257 -6.17 -18.64 2.40
C PHE A 257 -5.75 -17.21 2.12
N ASP A 258 -6.18 -16.60 1.00
CA ASP A 258 -6.07 -15.16 0.84
C ASP A 258 -6.85 -14.49 2.00
N PRO A 259 -6.19 -13.70 2.85
CA PRO A 259 -6.84 -12.99 3.96
C PRO A 259 -7.96 -12.04 3.46
N ARG A 260 -7.90 -11.57 2.21
CA ARG A 260 -8.96 -10.79 1.55
C ARG A 260 -10.20 -11.64 1.25
N TRP A 261 -9.98 -12.87 0.79
CA TRP A 261 -11.06 -13.79 0.44
C TRP A 261 -11.73 -14.39 1.70
N THR A 262 -10.95 -14.72 2.72
CA THR A 262 -11.48 -15.21 4.01
C THR A 262 -12.31 -14.15 4.75
N ALA A 263 -11.91 -12.88 4.70
CA ALA A 263 -12.71 -11.77 5.25
C ALA A 263 -14.07 -11.61 4.52
N ALA A 264 -14.07 -11.67 3.19
CA ALA A 264 -15.28 -11.57 2.38
C ALA A 264 -16.25 -12.74 2.63
N ARG A 265 -15.73 -13.97 2.81
CA ARG A 265 -16.54 -15.15 3.13
C ARG A 265 -17.20 -15.06 4.52
N ARG A 266 -16.48 -14.52 5.52
CA ARG A 266 -17.05 -14.26 6.86
C ARG A 266 -18.20 -13.26 6.80
N GLN A 267 -18.05 -12.18 6.03
CA GLN A 267 -19.12 -11.18 5.85
C GLN A 267 -20.36 -11.76 5.16
N ARG A 268 -20.18 -12.61 4.13
CA ARG A 268 -21.30 -13.28 3.45
C ARG A 268 -22.06 -14.24 4.38
N SER A 269 -21.37 -15.04 5.19
CA SER A 269 -22.03 -15.98 6.11
C SER A 269 -22.86 -15.32 7.23
N ARG A 270 -22.53 -14.07 7.59
CA ARG A 270 -23.30 -13.30 8.57
C ARG A 270 -24.60 -12.73 7.99
N LYS A 271 -24.68 -12.52 6.68
CA LYS A 271 -25.89 -12.01 6.00
C LYS A 271 -26.92 -13.11 5.70
N SER A 272 -26.58 -14.39 5.84
CA SER A 272 -27.47 -15.53 5.55
C SER A 272 -28.12 -16.15 6.79
N ARG A 273 -28.10 -15.48 7.95
CA ARG A 273 -28.95 -15.83 9.09
C ARG A 273 -30.12 -14.84 9.15
N GLY A 274 -31.08 -15.02 8.24
CA GLY A 274 -32.39 -14.39 8.39
C GLY A 274 -33.13 -14.98 9.59
N PRO A 275 -34.09 -14.26 10.18
CA PRO A 275 -34.90 -14.81 11.26
C PRO A 275 -35.70 -16.01 10.73
N LEU A 276 -35.65 -17.13 11.45
CA LEU A 276 -36.57 -18.24 11.23
C LEU A 276 -37.97 -17.76 11.62
N TYR A 277 -38.78 -17.38 10.64
CA TYR A 277 -40.21 -17.19 10.82
C TYR A 277 -40.84 -18.56 11.09
N PHE A 278 -41.20 -18.84 12.34
CA PHE A 278 -42.16 -19.88 12.68
C PHE A 278 -43.55 -19.32 12.38
N GLY A 279 -44.09 -19.63 11.20
CA GLY A 279 -45.47 -19.30 10.85
C GLY A 279 -46.43 -20.17 11.68
N GLU A 280 -47.32 -19.51 12.41
CA GLU A 280 -48.46 -20.13 13.09
C GLU A 280 -49.35 -20.86 12.07
N GLN A 281 -49.65 -22.13 12.34
CA GLN A 281 -50.62 -22.91 11.60
C GLN A 281 -52.03 -22.50 12.02
N HIS A 282 -52.71 -21.73 11.18
CA HIS A 282 -54.17 -21.65 11.22
C HIS A 282 -54.74 -22.99 10.73
N LYS A 283 -55.38 -23.74 11.65
CA LYS A 283 -56.29 -24.83 11.32
C LYS A 283 -57.70 -24.25 11.21
N GLU A 284 -58.25 -24.27 10.00
CA GLU A 284 -59.69 -24.22 9.78
C GLU A 284 -60.23 -25.65 9.93
N HIS A 285 -61.22 -25.83 10.81
CA HIS A 285 -62.41 -26.69 10.67
C HIS A 285 -63.36 -26.38 11.82
#